data_AF-A0A1H9W912-F1
#
_entry.id   AF-A0A1H9W912-F1
#
_cell.length_a   1.000
_cell.length_b   1.000
_cell.length_c   1.000
_cell.angle_alpha   90.00
_cell.angle_beta   90.00
_cell.angle_gamma   90.00
#
_symmetry.space_group_name_H-M   'P 1'
#
loop_
_entity.id
_entity.type
_entity.pdbx_description
1 polymer ?
#
loop_
_entity_poly.entity_id
_entity_poly.type
_entity_poly.pdbx_seq_one_letter_code
_entity_poly.pdbx_strand_id
1 'polypeptide(L)'
;MQLGDSVTWEAIHFGVKQKLTAKIIEMAAPHTFTDVMVRGAFHSFTHIHEFTESNGGTIMKDTFEYTAPFGVLGKIADKLFLKRYMKNFIISRASELKKIAETDMRMHL
;
A
#
# COMPACT_ATOMS: atom_id res chain seq x y z
N MET A 1 5.64 -13.70 -4.47
CA MET A 1 4.18 -13.64 -4.25
C MET A 1 3.48 -13.94 -5.56
N GLN A 2 2.32 -14.58 -5.49
CA GLN A 2 1.52 -14.99 -6.65
C GLN A 2 0.04 -14.66 -6.45
N LEU A 3 -0.75 -14.80 -7.53
CA LEU A 3 -2.20 -14.63 -7.49
C LEU A 3 -2.83 -15.50 -6.40
N GLY A 4 -3.70 -14.90 -5.58
CA GLY A 4 -4.39 -15.58 -4.49
C GLY A 4 -3.64 -15.61 -3.16
N ASP A 5 -2.35 -15.27 -3.13
CA ASP A 5 -1.59 -15.14 -1.89
C ASP A 5 -2.19 -14.05 -1.00
N SER A 6 -2.09 -14.26 0.32
CA SER A 6 -2.47 -13.27 1.33
C SER A 6 -1.27 -12.85 2.16
N VAL A 7 -1.17 -11.56 2.46
CA VAL A 7 -0.17 -11.02 3.39
C VAL A 7 -0.89 -10.45 4.59
N THR A 8 -0.36 -10.73 5.77
CA THR A 8 -0.83 -10.11 6.99
C THR A 8 0.32 -9.37 7.65
N TRP A 9 0.10 -8.09 7.93
CA TRP A 9 1.05 -7.26 8.65
C TRP A 9 0.39 -6.59 9.86
N GLU A 10 1.25 -6.03 10.69
CA GLU A 10 0.89 -5.40 11.93
C GLU A 10 1.64 -4.08 12.07
N ALA A 11 0.93 -3.03 12.43
CA ALA A 11 1.48 -1.68 12.59
C ALA A 11 0.75 -0.93 13.70
N ILE A 12 1.42 0.04 14.31
CA ILE A 12 0.82 0.93 15.31
C ILE A 12 0.44 2.23 14.60
N HIS A 13 -0.86 2.52 14.57
CA HIS A 13 -1.42 3.75 14.02
C HIS A 13 -2.14 4.50 15.13
N PHE A 14 -1.79 5.77 15.38
CA PHE A 14 -2.37 6.60 16.44
C PHE A 14 -2.32 5.95 17.84
N GLY A 15 -1.24 5.22 18.14
CA GLY A 15 -1.08 4.50 19.41
C GLY A 15 -1.87 3.19 19.51
N VAL A 16 -2.67 2.83 18.49
CA VAL A 16 -3.44 1.58 18.44
C VAL A 16 -2.74 0.58 17.55
N LYS A 17 -2.53 -0.63 18.08
CA LYS A 17 -1.99 -1.76 17.33
C LYS A 17 -3.05 -2.30 16.37
N GLN A 18 -2.76 -2.26 15.08
CA GLN A 18 -3.67 -2.70 14.02
C GLN A 18 -3.04 -3.84 13.23
N LYS A 19 -3.86 -4.82 12.88
CA LYS A 19 -3.51 -5.95 12.02
C LYS A 19 -4.32 -5.86 10.74
N LEU A 20 -3.64 -5.96 9.61
CA LEU A 20 -4.27 -5.88 8.29
C LEU A 20 -3.85 -7.09 7.47
N THR A 21 -4.83 -7.73 6.83
CA THR A 21 -4.66 -8.83 5.88
C THR A 21 -5.15 -8.38 4.52
N ALA A 22 -4.30 -8.45 3.51
CA ALA A 22 -4.65 -8.21 2.11
C ALA A 22 -4.44 -9.49 1.28
N LYS A 23 -5.17 -9.61 0.18
CA LYS A 23 -5.08 -10.72 -0.77
C LYS A 23 -4.85 -10.19 -2.18
N ILE A 24 -3.93 -10.80 -2.91
CA ILE A 24 -3.70 -10.51 -4.33
C ILE A 24 -4.86 -11.09 -5.15
N ILE A 25 -5.60 -10.21 -5.83
CA ILE A 25 -6.75 -10.59 -6.67
C ILE A 25 -6.45 -10.51 -8.17
N GLU A 26 -5.42 -9.78 -8.57
CA GLU A 26 -4.96 -9.67 -9.95
C GLU A 26 -3.43 -9.66 -9.98
N MET A 27 -2.84 -10.32 -10.98
CA MET A 27 -1.39 -10.44 -11.13
C MET A 27 -1.03 -10.56 -12.61
N ALA A 28 -0.21 -9.65 -13.10
CA ALA A 28 0.43 -9.69 -14.42
C ALA A 28 1.90 -9.32 -14.25
N ALA A 29 2.67 -10.23 -13.67
CA ALA A 29 4.09 -10.02 -13.40
C ALA A 29 4.92 -9.87 -14.69
N PRO A 30 5.93 -8.98 -14.72
CA PRO A 30 6.37 -8.08 -13.64
C PRO A 30 5.64 -6.72 -13.61
N HIS A 31 4.61 -6.53 -14.43
CA HIS A 31 4.07 -5.20 -14.77
C HIS A 31 3.04 -4.67 -13.77
N THR A 32 2.17 -5.52 -13.22
CA THR A 32 1.15 -5.04 -12.28
C THR A 32 0.63 -6.15 -11.37
N PHE A 33 0.15 -5.76 -10.20
CA PHE A 33 -0.72 -6.59 -9.37
C PHE A 33 -1.68 -5.72 -8.55
N THR A 34 -2.82 -6.30 -8.22
CA THR A 34 -3.85 -5.66 -7.39
C THR A 34 -4.06 -6.49 -6.13
N ASP A 35 -3.99 -5.84 -4.98
CA ASP A 35 -4.36 -6.43 -3.70
C ASP A 35 -5.55 -5.70 -3.06
N VAL A 36 -6.37 -6.46 -2.34
CA VAL A 36 -7.54 -5.93 -1.63
C VAL A 36 -7.52 -6.35 -0.17
N MET A 37 -8.06 -5.48 0.68
CA MET A 37 -8.23 -5.81 2.09
C MET A 37 -9.19 -6.97 2.28
N VAL A 38 -8.78 -7.99 3.02
CA VAL A 38 -9.65 -9.07 3.52
C VAL A 38 -10.06 -8.80 4.96
N ARG A 39 -9.15 -8.25 5.78
CA ARG A 39 -9.40 -7.91 7.18
C ARG A 39 -8.56 -6.71 7.59
N GLY A 40 -9.12 -5.72 8.25
CA GLY A 40 -8.36 -4.56 8.72
C GLY A 40 -9.25 -3.44 9.23
N ALA A 41 -8.65 -2.27 9.45
CA ALA A 41 -9.31 -1.12 10.04
C ALA A 41 -10.14 -0.28 9.06
N PHE A 42 -10.00 -0.49 7.75
CA PHE A 42 -10.81 0.20 6.74
C PHE A 42 -12.15 -0.52 6.53
N HIS A 43 -13.13 0.16 5.94
CA HIS A 43 -14.31 -0.54 5.41
C HIS A 43 -13.93 -1.33 4.16
N SER A 44 -13.10 -0.74 3.30
CA SER A 44 -12.46 -1.40 2.16
C SER A 44 -11.15 -0.69 1.83
N PHE A 45 -10.19 -1.42 1.25
CA PHE A 45 -9.10 -0.83 0.49
C PHE A 45 -8.79 -1.71 -0.72
N THR A 46 -8.40 -1.07 -1.82
CA THR A 46 -7.82 -1.67 -3.03
C THR A 46 -6.52 -0.95 -3.32
N HIS A 47 -5.46 -1.69 -3.60
CA HIS A 47 -4.16 -1.14 -3.95
C HIS A 47 -3.67 -1.77 -5.24
N ILE A 48 -3.43 -0.92 -6.22
CA ILE A 48 -2.93 -1.31 -7.53
C ILE A 48 -1.48 -0.84 -7.61
N HIS A 49 -0.60 -1.78 -7.92
CA HIS A 49 0.82 -1.55 -8.13
C HIS A 49 1.08 -1.66 -9.63
N GLU A 50 1.67 -0.64 -10.22
CA GLU A 50 2.05 -0.59 -11.62
C GLU A 50 3.55 -0.35 -11.74
N PHE A 51 4.23 -1.15 -12.55
CA PHE A 51 5.67 -1.10 -12.77
C PHE A 51 5.94 -0.87 -14.25
N THR A 52 6.64 0.21 -14.57
CA THR A 52 7.01 0.56 -15.94
C THR A 52 8.51 0.79 -16.03
N GLU A 53 9.16 0.17 -17.02
CA GLU A 53 10.56 0.42 -17.30
C GLU A 53 10.74 1.85 -17.83
N SER A 54 11.74 2.57 -17.32
CA SER A 54 12.05 3.93 -17.77
C SER A 54 13.51 4.28 -17.48
N ASN A 55 14.23 4.75 -18.50
CA ASN A 55 15.61 5.26 -18.39
C ASN A 55 16.59 4.33 -17.65
N GLY A 56 16.53 3.02 -17.92
CA GLY A 56 17.40 2.03 -17.26
C GLY A 56 17.04 1.73 -15.80
N GLY A 57 15.86 2.16 -15.34
CA GLY A 57 15.30 1.83 -14.04
C GLY A 57 13.82 1.47 -14.13
N THR A 58 13.15 1.37 -12.99
CA THR A 58 11.71 1.10 -12.90
C THR A 58 10.99 2.26 -12.22
N ILE A 59 9.92 2.73 -12.84
CA ILE A 59 8.93 3.59 -12.19
C ILE A 59 7.87 2.68 -11.57
N MET A 60 7.72 2.75 -10.25
CA MET A 60 6.61 2.16 -9.53
C MET A 60 5.55 3.24 -9.27
N LYS A 61 4.30 2.94 -9.64
CA LYS A 61 3.15 3.79 -9.39
C LYS A 61 2.13 3.01 -8.55
N ASP A 62 1.81 3.58 -7.39
CA ASP A 62 0.84 3.04 -6.46
C ASP A 62 -0.47 3.83 -6.54
N THR A 63 -1.57 3.13 -6.82
CA THR A 63 -2.92 3.68 -6.75
C THR A 63 -3.65 3.06 -5.56
N PHE A 64 -3.83 3.84 -4.49
CA PHE A 64 -4.43 3.37 -3.25
C PHE A 64 -5.83 3.96 -3.06
N GLU A 65 -6.85 3.11 -3.15
CA GLU A 65 -8.25 3.45 -2.95
C GLU A 65 -8.73 2.88 -1.62
N TYR A 66 -9.45 3.67 -0.82
CA TYR A 66 -9.96 3.19 0.46
C TYR A 66 -11.27 3.86 0.87
N THR A 67 -12.04 3.13 1.67
CA THR A 67 -13.22 3.64 2.38
C THR A 67 -12.92 3.68 3.88
N ALA A 68 -13.01 4.89 4.46
CA ALA A 68 -12.76 5.11 5.89
C ALA A 68 -13.73 4.29 6.78
N PRO A 69 -13.29 3.91 8.01
CA PRO A 69 -14.16 3.24 8.97
C PRO A 69 -15.27 4.14 9.54
N PHE A 70 -16.28 3.54 10.17
CA PHE A 70 -17.30 4.19 11.01
C PHE A 70 -18.29 5.17 10.36
N GLY A 71 -18.49 5.15 9.04
CA GLY A 71 -19.65 5.82 8.42
C GLY A 71 -19.65 7.36 8.58
N VAL A 72 -20.83 8.00 8.64
CA VAL A 72 -21.01 9.46 8.41
C VAL A 72 -20.58 10.36 9.57
N LEU A 73 -20.52 9.87 10.80
CA LEU A 73 -20.38 10.73 11.99
C LEU A 73 -18.92 11.06 12.36
N GLY A 74 -17.93 10.32 11.83
CA GLY A 74 -16.49 10.66 11.86
C GLY A 74 -15.96 11.26 10.54
N LYS A 75 -16.81 11.38 9.51
CA LYS A 75 -16.42 11.53 8.09
C LYS A 75 -15.83 12.89 7.67
N ILE A 76 -15.76 13.89 8.56
CA ILE A 76 -15.33 15.25 8.17
C ILE A 76 -14.04 15.65 8.90
N ALA A 77 -14.02 15.60 10.22
CA ALA A 77 -12.81 15.91 11.01
C ALA A 77 -11.70 14.86 10.80
N ASP A 78 -12.09 13.59 10.73
CA ASP A 78 -11.16 12.49 10.55
C ASP A 78 -10.76 12.29 9.08
N LYS A 79 -11.60 12.67 8.11
CA LYS A 79 -11.30 12.50 6.68
C LYS A 79 -10.16 13.40 6.20
N LEU A 80 -10.03 14.63 6.71
CA LEU A 80 -8.90 15.50 6.34
C LEU A 80 -7.59 15.00 6.98
N PHE A 81 -7.66 14.57 8.24
CA PHE A 81 -6.52 14.03 8.97
C PHE A 81 -6.08 12.66 8.42
N LEU A 82 -6.99 11.71 8.27
CA LEU A 82 -6.75 10.38 7.69
C LEU A 82 -6.25 10.48 6.25
N LYS A 83 -6.83 11.36 5.41
CA LYS A 83 -6.32 11.56 4.04
C LYS A 83 -4.89 12.09 4.03
N ARG A 84 -4.58 13.09 4.86
CA ARG A 84 -3.22 13.62 4.99
C ARG A 84 -2.26 12.57 5.55
N TYR A 85 -2.70 11.83 6.57
CA TYR A 85 -1.97 10.75 7.20
C TYR A 85 -1.63 9.65 6.18
N MET A 86 -2.63 9.12 5.48
CA MET A 86 -2.45 8.06 4.47
C MET A 86 -1.55 8.52 3.33
N LYS A 87 -1.71 9.76 2.85
CA LYS A 87 -0.81 10.32 1.84
C LYS A 87 0.65 10.32 2.32
N ASN A 88 0.90 10.83 3.53
CA ASN A 88 2.26 10.86 4.09
C ASN A 88 2.81 9.45 4.35
N PHE A 89 1.96 8.54 4.83
CA PHE A 89 2.32 7.15 5.08
C PHE A 89 2.74 6.44 3.78
N ILE A 90 1.94 6.54 2.72
CA ILE A 90 2.24 5.93 1.42
C ILE A 90 3.51 6.53 0.82
N ILE A 91 3.69 7.86 0.86
CA ILE A 91 4.92 8.52 0.39
C ILE A 91 6.15 8.02 1.15
N SER A 92 6.06 7.91 2.49
CA SER A 92 7.16 7.39 3.30
C SER A 92 7.48 5.93 2.95
N ARG A 93 6.47 5.10 2.71
CA ARG A 93 6.65 3.70 2.32
C ARG A 93 7.29 3.57 0.94
N ALA A 94 6.81 4.33 -0.04
CA ALA A 94 7.40 4.38 -1.37
C ALA A 94 8.88 4.83 -1.33
N SER A 95 9.20 5.81 -0.49
CA SER A 95 10.59 6.27 -0.33
C SER A 95 11.50 5.20 0.28
N GLU A 96 11.04 4.48 1.31
CA GLU A 96 11.84 3.39 1.89
C GLU A 96 11.97 2.19 0.94
N LEU A 97 10.90 1.82 0.24
CA LEU A 97 10.95 0.77 -0.80
C LEU A 97 11.95 1.12 -1.89
N LYS A 98 11.93 2.37 -2.37
CA LYS A 98 12.91 2.86 -3.35
C LYS A 98 14.35 2.71 -2.84
N LYS A 99 14.63 3.15 -1.61
CA LYS A 99 15.97 3.01 -1.00
C LYS A 99 16.40 1.56 -0.94
N ILE A 100 15.53 0.65 -0.51
CA ILE A 100 15.82 -0.79 -0.43
C ILE A 100 16.14 -1.33 -1.83
N ALA A 101 15.27 -1.09 -2.81
CA ALA A 101 15.47 -1.57 -4.19
C ALA A 101 16.77 -1.04 -4.83
N GLU A 102 17.09 0.23 -4.62
CA GLU A 102 18.31 0.85 -5.19
C GLU A 102 19.59 0.50 -4.42
N THR A 103 19.49 0.16 -3.13
CA THR A 103 20.65 -0.27 -2.32
C THR A 103 20.97 -1.73 -2.56
N ASP A 104 19.96 -2.59 -2.64
CA ASP A 104 20.12 -4.02 -2.92
C ASP A 104 20.75 -4.23 -4.31
N MET A 105 20.35 -3.43 -5.31
CA MET A 105 20.96 -3.43 -6.64
C MET A 105 22.45 -3.04 -6.63
N ARG A 106 22.92 -2.24 -5.65
CA ARG A 106 24.34 -1.88 -5.51
C ARG A 106 25.18 -2.98 -4.85
N MET A 107 24.56 -3.94 -4.17
CA MET A 107 25.25 -5.06 -3.51
C MET A 107 25.44 -6.27 -4.44
N HIS A 108 24.80 -6.24 -5.61
CA HIS A 108 24.86 -7.30 -6.64
C HIS A 108 25.64 -6.89 -7.90
N LEU A 109 26.35 -5.75 -7.85
CA LEU A 109 27.34 -5.28 -8.84
C LEU A 109 28.73 -5.31 -8.22
#